data_AF-A0A3A6PIS2-F1
#
_entry.id   AF-A0A3A6PIS2-F1
#
_cell.length_a   1.000
_cell.length_b   1.000
_cell.length_c   1.000
_cell.angle_alpha   90.00
_cell.angle_beta   90.00
_cell.angle_gamma   90.00
#
_symmetry.space_group_name_H-M   'P 1'
#
loop_
_entity.id
_entity.type
_entity.pdbx_description
1 polymer ?
#
loop_
_entity_poly.entity_id
_entity_poly.type
_entity_poly.pdbx_seq_one_letter_code
_entity_poly.pdbx_strand_id
1 'polypeptide(L)'
;MLRWQVRVLAKKMDTYKVLSNHFKSSSLNFILDEYGCCYMQSDNFNSFADDGYVEDVQDIANNYVKLINGMMTVNLNLENDSLSTQEIVVQYKDGKKKAFMYNSDTYDLQGRVNIRTDLNHDERLENKPAKWIELAFNEEKVNQALSIIRFGLNDAVVMYKVYEIIRDDLTRTFTTGKKRPRDLFVNIDPKYTDQEVSTFTGSVNDVRVLGDNARHAEDRSNNGVMKRSMTREECKDFIYELFYRWMHYKQNKEKYI
;
A
#
# COMPACT_ATOMS: atom_id res chain seq x y z
N MET A 1 0.02 12.12 30.65
CA MET A 1 1.17 11.90 29.76
C MET A 1 1.10 12.95 28.67
N LEU A 2 2.21 13.35 28.03
CA LEU A 2 2.12 14.11 26.78
C LEU A 2 1.46 13.22 25.73
N ARG A 3 0.58 13.79 24.91
CA ARG A 3 -0.10 13.04 23.85
C ARG A 3 0.05 13.79 22.54
N TRP A 4 0.64 13.13 21.57
CA TRP A 4 0.79 13.64 20.22
C TRP A 4 -0.38 13.18 19.35
N GLN A 5 -0.90 14.08 18.53
CA GLN A 5 -2.00 13.85 17.60
C GLN A 5 -1.66 14.53 16.29
N VAL A 6 -1.90 13.87 15.17
CA VAL A 6 -1.67 14.47 13.85
C VAL A 6 -2.98 14.56 13.11
N ARG A 7 -3.41 15.77 12.79
CA ARG A 7 -4.60 16.01 11.99
C ARG A 7 -4.36 15.53 10.57
N VAL A 8 -5.28 14.71 10.08
CA VAL A 8 -5.26 14.16 8.73
C VAL A 8 -6.40 14.77 7.93
N LEU A 9 -6.09 15.17 6.70
CA LEU A 9 -7.05 15.64 5.72
C LEU A 9 -7.35 14.54 4.70
N ALA A 10 -8.61 14.49 4.28
CA ALA A 10 -9.10 13.69 3.18
C ALA A 10 -10.06 14.55 2.34
N LYS A 11 -10.29 14.20 1.08
CA LYS A 11 -11.24 14.95 0.23
C LYS A 11 -12.68 14.66 0.61
N LYS A 12 -12.96 13.42 1.06
CA LYS A 12 -14.30 12.98 1.44
C LYS A 12 -14.40 12.83 2.95
N MET A 13 -15.44 13.42 3.53
CA MET A 13 -15.70 13.32 4.97
C MET A 13 -15.96 11.88 5.44
N ASP A 14 -16.54 11.03 4.58
CA ASP A 14 -16.81 9.64 4.94
C ASP A 14 -15.52 8.81 5.08
N THR A 15 -14.43 9.22 4.43
CA THR A 15 -13.08 8.64 4.62
C THR A 15 -12.69 8.65 6.10
N TYR A 16 -13.02 9.70 6.84
CA TYR A 16 -12.69 9.80 8.27
C TYR A 16 -13.41 8.75 9.13
N LYS A 17 -14.68 8.45 8.81
CA LYS A 17 -15.45 7.38 9.49
C LYS A 17 -14.88 6.00 9.17
N VAL A 18 -14.50 5.77 7.91
CA VAL A 18 -13.87 4.51 7.49
C VAL A 18 -12.54 4.29 8.22
N LEU A 19 -11.68 5.31 8.27
CA LEU A 19 -10.39 5.25 8.98
C LEU A 19 -10.59 4.95 10.47
N SER A 20 -11.42 5.74 11.17
CA SER A 20 -11.70 5.53 12.60
C SER A 20 -12.34 4.17 12.89
N ASN A 21 -13.07 3.58 11.94
CA ASN A 21 -13.64 2.24 12.10
C ASN A 21 -12.62 1.12 11.93
N HIS A 22 -11.67 1.25 11.00
CA HIS A 22 -10.69 0.22 10.69
C HIS A 22 -9.41 0.28 11.54
N PHE A 23 -9.13 1.41 12.16
CA PHE A 23 -7.93 1.65 12.96
C PHE A 23 -8.29 2.05 14.40
N LYS A 24 -8.27 1.07 15.31
CA LYS A 24 -8.67 1.20 16.73
C LYS A 24 -7.66 0.59 17.71
N SER A 25 -6.41 0.42 17.31
CA SER A 25 -5.36 -0.15 18.18
C SER A 25 -4.55 0.94 18.88
N SER A 26 -3.78 0.59 19.91
CA SER A 26 -2.82 1.53 20.50
C SER A 26 -1.71 1.91 19.51
N SER A 27 -1.29 0.96 18.68
CA SER A 27 -0.26 1.16 17.65
C SER A 27 -0.67 2.19 16.60
N LEU A 28 -1.94 2.20 16.18
CA LEU A 28 -2.47 3.20 15.25
C LEU A 28 -3.99 3.34 15.43
N ASN A 29 -4.41 4.57 15.69
CA ASN A 29 -5.80 4.93 15.91
C ASN A 29 -6.16 6.23 15.20
N PHE A 30 -7.39 6.31 14.69
CA PHE A 30 -7.95 7.54 14.14
C PHE A 30 -9.16 7.94 14.98
N ILE A 31 -9.13 9.15 15.53
CA ILE A 31 -10.23 9.71 16.31
C ILE A 31 -10.86 10.89 15.57
N LEU A 32 -12.18 11.03 15.72
CA LEU A 32 -12.91 12.22 15.30
C LEU A 32 -13.14 13.10 16.52
N ASP A 33 -12.89 14.40 16.39
CA ASP A 33 -13.31 15.36 17.40
C ASP A 33 -14.78 15.77 17.20
N GLU A 34 -15.26 16.64 18.08
CA GLU A 34 -16.62 17.18 18.05
C GLU A 34 -16.93 18.06 16.82
N TYR A 35 -15.90 18.51 16.10
CA TYR A 35 -16.01 19.30 14.88
C TYR A 35 -15.84 18.45 13.60
N GLY A 36 -15.68 17.14 13.75
CA GLY A 36 -15.47 16.20 12.62
C GLY A 36 -14.06 16.23 12.05
N CYS A 37 -13.08 16.82 12.75
CA CYS A 37 -11.67 16.74 12.38
C CYS A 37 -11.11 15.35 12.75
N CYS A 38 -10.35 14.76 11.83
CA CYS A 38 -9.76 13.45 12.02
C CYS A 38 -8.31 13.58 12.52
N TYR A 39 -8.00 12.94 13.64
CA TYR A 39 -6.67 12.90 14.22
C TYR A 39 -6.13 11.48 14.28
N MET A 40 -4.96 11.28 13.69
CA MET A 40 -4.15 10.09 13.81
C MET A 40 -3.37 10.11 15.13
N GLN A 41 -3.31 8.94 15.78
CA GLN A 41 -2.58 8.69 17.01
C GLN A 41 -1.82 7.37 16.88
N SER A 42 -0.64 7.31 17.47
CA SER A 42 0.21 6.13 17.42
C SER A 42 1.13 6.14 18.63
N ASP A 43 1.43 4.96 19.17
CA ASP A 43 2.44 4.79 20.22
C ASP A 43 3.81 5.32 19.78
N ASN A 44 4.14 5.23 18.48
CA ASN A 44 5.35 5.83 17.89
C ASN A 44 5.41 7.36 17.96
N PHE A 45 4.30 8.06 18.21
CA PHE A 45 4.35 9.51 18.48
C PHE A 45 4.57 9.76 19.98
N ASN A 46 4.03 8.89 20.83
CA ASN A 46 4.10 9.05 22.28
C ASN A 46 5.45 8.60 22.87
N SER A 47 6.36 8.06 22.05
CA SER A 47 7.75 7.81 22.43
C SER A 47 8.56 9.11 22.63
N PHE A 48 8.07 10.24 22.15
CA PHE A 48 8.74 11.55 22.31
C PHE A 48 8.30 12.26 23.59
N ALA A 49 9.28 12.73 24.36
CA ALA A 49 9.08 13.23 25.72
C ALA A 49 8.80 14.73 25.83
N ASP A 50 9.02 15.51 24.76
CA ASP A 50 8.81 16.96 24.71
C ASP A 50 8.54 17.44 23.27
N ASP A 51 8.18 18.71 23.12
CA ASP A 51 7.80 19.33 21.84
C ASP A 51 8.97 19.70 20.91
N GLY A 52 10.21 19.35 21.26
CA GLY A 52 11.38 19.49 20.39
C GLY A 52 11.43 18.48 19.23
N TYR A 53 10.60 17.45 19.26
CA TYR A 53 10.58 16.34 18.29
C TYR A 53 9.44 16.43 17.27
N VAL A 54 8.92 17.64 17.01
CA VAL A 54 7.79 17.83 16.09
C VAL A 54 8.07 17.34 14.67
N GLU A 55 9.31 17.53 14.19
CA GLU A 55 9.75 17.08 12.86
C GLU A 55 9.78 15.55 12.77
N ASP A 56 10.28 14.86 13.80
CA ASP A 56 10.26 13.39 13.86
C ASP A 56 8.83 12.83 13.87
N VAL A 57 7.93 13.46 14.64
CA VAL A 57 6.50 13.10 14.65
C VAL A 57 5.90 13.31 13.25
N GLN A 58 6.26 14.41 12.58
CA GLN A 58 5.81 14.70 11.22
C GLN A 58 6.26 13.64 10.23
N ASP A 59 7.54 13.25 10.26
CA ASP A 59 8.11 12.25 9.35
C ASP A 59 7.45 10.88 9.53
N ILE A 60 7.25 10.46 10.78
CA ILE A 60 6.54 9.20 11.09
C ILE A 60 5.10 9.28 10.60
N ALA A 61 4.40 10.39 10.84
CA ALA A 61 3.02 10.58 10.40
C ALA A 61 2.90 10.59 8.86
N ASN A 62 3.83 11.25 8.16
CA ASN A 62 3.90 11.25 6.70
C ASN A 62 4.14 9.84 6.16
N ASN A 63 4.97 9.04 6.83
CA ASN A 63 5.16 7.65 6.48
C ASN A 63 3.88 6.81 6.66
N TYR A 64 3.14 7.00 7.77
CA TYR A 64 1.82 6.37 7.94
C TYR A 64 0.86 6.74 6.81
N VAL A 65 0.70 8.05 6.54
CA VAL A 65 -0.17 8.55 5.47
C VAL A 65 0.22 7.97 4.11
N LYS A 66 1.51 7.90 3.79
CA LYS A 66 2.03 7.28 2.58
C LYS A 66 1.61 5.81 2.44
N LEU A 67 1.75 5.04 3.50
CA LEU A 67 1.37 3.62 3.52
C LEU A 67 -0.13 3.43 3.41
N ILE A 68 -0.91 4.25 4.12
CA ILE A 68 -2.37 4.21 4.08
C ILE A 68 -2.87 4.57 2.68
N ASN A 69 -2.36 5.61 2.04
CA ASN A 69 -2.71 5.95 0.65
C ASN A 69 -2.38 4.79 -0.31
N GLY A 70 -1.22 4.15 -0.14
CA GLY A 70 -0.85 2.95 -0.90
C GLY A 70 -1.87 1.83 -0.71
N MET A 71 -2.25 1.58 0.54
CA MET A 71 -3.24 0.57 0.88
C MET A 71 -4.63 0.95 0.37
N MET A 72 -5.07 2.21 0.40
CA MET A 72 -6.39 2.64 -0.10
C MET A 72 -6.55 2.42 -1.62
N THR A 73 -5.45 2.44 -2.37
CA THR A 73 -5.45 2.11 -3.81
C THR A 73 -5.80 0.65 -4.09
N VAL A 74 -5.54 -0.25 -3.14
CA VAL A 74 -5.66 -1.70 -3.33
C VAL A 74 -6.58 -2.40 -2.33
N ASN A 75 -6.83 -1.87 -1.15
CA ASN A 75 -7.65 -2.52 -0.13
C ASN A 75 -9.10 -2.06 -0.28
N LEU A 76 -9.97 -2.94 -0.77
CA LEU A 76 -11.39 -2.65 -1.02
C LEU A 76 -12.23 -2.36 0.23
N ASN A 77 -11.64 -2.48 1.42
CA ASN A 77 -12.27 -2.08 2.67
C ASN A 77 -12.12 -0.59 2.94
N LEU A 78 -11.27 0.10 2.17
CA LEU A 78 -11.07 1.52 2.26
C LEU A 78 -11.54 2.19 0.99
N GLU A 79 -12.11 3.37 1.15
CA GLU A 79 -12.43 4.21 0.02
C GLU A 79 -11.13 4.77 -0.57
N ASN A 80 -10.99 4.74 -1.89
CA ASN A 80 -9.85 5.36 -2.55
C ASN A 80 -9.98 6.88 -2.44
N ASP A 81 -9.20 7.47 -1.53
CA ASP A 81 -9.09 8.90 -1.29
C ASP A 81 -7.62 9.25 -0.99
N SER A 82 -7.25 10.51 -1.20
CA SER A 82 -5.90 11.00 -0.92
C SER A 82 -5.85 11.59 0.48
N LEU A 83 -5.04 11.01 1.36
CA LEU A 83 -4.76 11.56 2.69
C LEU A 83 -3.53 12.45 2.69
N SER A 84 -3.54 13.47 3.53
CA SER A 84 -2.36 14.28 3.88
C SER A 84 -2.35 14.67 5.36
N THR A 85 -1.18 15.02 5.89
CA THR A 85 -1.03 15.59 7.24
C THR A 85 -1.22 17.10 7.18
N GLN A 86 -1.92 17.70 8.15
CA GLN A 86 -2.13 19.16 8.17
C GLN A 86 -1.54 19.82 9.41
N GLU A 87 -1.75 19.22 10.57
CA GLU A 87 -1.47 19.85 11.85
C GLU A 87 -0.95 18.81 12.83
N ILE A 88 0.07 19.16 13.61
CA ILE A 88 0.53 18.33 14.71
C ILE A 88 0.12 19.03 16.01
N VAL A 89 -0.63 18.32 16.84
CA VAL A 89 -1.14 18.81 18.12
C VAL A 89 -0.48 18.02 19.24
N VAL A 90 0.17 18.72 20.16
CA VAL A 90 0.66 18.15 21.43
C VAL A 90 -0.26 18.59 22.56
N GLN A 91 -0.78 17.61 23.30
CA GLN A 91 -1.61 17.82 24.48
C GLN A 91 -0.81 17.54 25.76
N TYR A 92 -0.73 18.52 26.64
CA TYR A 92 -0.03 18.46 27.91
C TYR A 92 -0.91 17.90 29.03
N LYS A 93 -0.27 17.47 30.15
CA LYS A 93 -0.98 16.92 31.32
C LYS A 93 -1.97 17.90 31.96
N ASP A 94 -1.70 19.20 31.86
CA ASP A 94 -2.54 20.28 32.39
C ASP A 94 -3.72 20.63 31.46
N GLY A 95 -3.89 19.88 30.37
CA GLY A 95 -4.96 20.09 29.38
C GLY A 95 -4.65 21.13 28.32
N LYS A 96 -3.52 21.85 28.42
CA LYS A 96 -3.10 22.79 27.36
C LYS A 96 -2.77 22.03 26.08
N LYS A 97 -2.95 22.71 24.95
CA LYS A 97 -2.62 22.20 23.61
C LYS A 97 -1.71 23.19 22.91
N LYS A 98 -0.74 22.68 22.16
CA LYS A 98 0.08 23.45 21.21
C LYS A 98 -0.05 22.80 19.84
N ALA A 99 -0.26 23.62 18.83
CA ALA A 99 -0.49 23.20 17.46
C ALA A 99 0.64 23.72 16.56
N PHE A 100 1.09 22.86 15.65
CA PHE A 100 2.06 23.15 14.61
C PHE A 100 1.38 22.91 13.27
N MET A 101 1.17 23.98 12.51
CA MET A 101 0.48 23.92 11.22
C MET A 101 1.47 23.76 10.08
N TYR A 102 1.13 22.88 9.14
CA TYR A 102 1.89 22.64 7.93
C TYR A 102 0.98 22.76 6.71
N ASN A 103 1.52 23.34 5.64
CA ASN A 103 0.85 23.30 4.35
C ASN A 103 1.20 21.96 3.70
N SER A 104 0.21 21.11 3.50
CA SER A 104 0.36 19.90 2.68
C SER A 104 -0.42 20.06 1.38
N ASP A 105 0.23 19.79 0.26
CA ASP A 105 -0.47 19.67 -1.02
C ASP A 105 -1.08 18.27 -1.16
N THR A 106 -2.39 18.20 -1.38
CA THR A 106 -3.07 16.94 -1.72
C THR A 106 -3.14 16.78 -3.23
N TYR A 107 -2.53 15.73 -3.79
CA TYR A 107 -2.61 15.41 -5.22
C TYR A 107 -3.57 14.24 -5.52
N ASP A 108 -4.54 14.58 -6.36
CA ASP A 108 -5.33 13.81 -7.35
C ASP A 108 -6.30 12.67 -6.96
N LEU A 109 -7.28 12.47 -7.86
CA LEU A 109 -8.64 11.93 -7.65
C LEU A 109 -8.92 10.85 -8.71
N GLN A 110 -9.22 9.61 -8.30
CA GLN A 110 -9.73 8.58 -9.23
C GLN A 110 -10.84 7.74 -8.58
N GLY A 111 -12.03 7.80 -9.18
CA GLY A 111 -13.11 6.86 -8.92
C GLY A 111 -12.86 5.53 -9.63
N ARG A 112 -13.16 4.41 -8.95
CA ARG A 112 -13.08 3.06 -9.52
C ARG A 112 -14.28 2.25 -9.07
N VAL A 113 -14.73 1.36 -9.95
CA VAL A 113 -15.67 0.28 -9.61
C VAL A 113 -14.83 -0.96 -9.37
N ASN A 114 -14.93 -1.54 -8.18
CA ASN A 114 -14.19 -2.74 -7.81
C ASN A 114 -15.16 -3.91 -7.63
N ILE A 115 -14.81 -5.08 -8.18
CA ILE A 115 -15.58 -6.30 -8.00
C ILE A 115 -14.95 -7.10 -6.84
N ARG A 116 -15.76 -7.42 -5.83
CA ARG A 116 -15.34 -8.26 -4.71
C ARG A 116 -15.35 -9.74 -5.13
N THR A 117 -14.34 -10.46 -4.69
CA THR A 117 -14.15 -11.91 -4.83
C THR A 117 -13.82 -12.49 -3.46
N ASP A 118 -13.80 -13.81 -3.34
CA ASP A 118 -13.39 -14.46 -2.09
C ASP A 118 -12.03 -13.98 -1.60
N LEU A 119 -11.09 -13.68 -2.50
CA LEU A 119 -9.73 -13.25 -2.16
C LEU A 119 -9.69 -11.89 -1.43
N ASN A 120 -10.49 -10.93 -1.89
CA ASN A 120 -10.44 -9.53 -1.42
C ASN A 120 -11.67 -9.13 -0.58
N HIS A 121 -12.46 -10.10 -0.13
CA HIS A 121 -13.65 -9.90 0.72
C HIS A 121 -13.28 -9.29 2.09
N ASP A 122 -14.17 -8.47 2.64
CA ASP A 122 -13.96 -7.71 3.89
C ASP A 122 -14.04 -8.56 5.16
N GLU A 123 -14.75 -9.68 5.09
CA GLU A 123 -14.84 -10.69 6.16
C GLU A 123 -13.51 -11.41 6.41
N ARG A 124 -12.63 -11.50 5.41
CA ARG A 124 -11.31 -12.12 5.60
C ARG A 124 -10.46 -11.29 6.54
N LEU A 125 -10.01 -11.91 7.63
CA LEU A 125 -9.16 -11.27 8.63
C LEU A 125 -7.84 -10.79 8.04
N GLU A 126 -7.36 -11.43 6.98
CA GLU A 126 -6.16 -11.08 6.23
C GLU A 126 -6.30 -9.74 5.53
N ASN A 127 -7.52 -9.33 5.18
CA ASN A 127 -7.80 -8.08 4.46
C ASN A 127 -8.03 -6.88 5.38
N LYS A 128 -7.91 -7.04 6.71
CA LYS A 128 -8.11 -5.94 7.66
C LYS A 128 -7.00 -4.89 7.52
N PRO A 129 -7.34 -3.61 7.26
CA PRO A 129 -6.36 -2.54 7.04
C PRO A 129 -5.27 -2.43 8.12
N ALA A 130 -5.65 -2.54 9.39
CA ALA A 130 -4.71 -2.48 10.51
C ALA A 130 -3.57 -3.51 10.39
N LYS A 131 -3.88 -4.75 9.96
CA LYS A 131 -2.87 -5.81 9.79
C LYS A 131 -1.92 -5.53 8.64
N TRP A 132 -2.39 -4.88 7.57
CA TRP A 132 -1.55 -4.53 6.43
C TRP A 132 -0.55 -3.46 6.81
N ILE A 133 -1.00 -2.46 7.59
CA ILE A 133 -0.12 -1.43 8.11
C ILE A 133 0.91 -2.03 9.07
N GLU A 134 0.49 -2.85 10.03
CA GLU A 134 1.41 -3.54 10.95
C GLU A 134 2.47 -4.35 10.19
N LEU A 135 2.04 -5.17 9.22
CA LEU A 135 2.96 -5.92 8.37
C LEU A 135 3.94 -5.00 7.62
N ALA A 136 3.48 -3.85 7.11
CA ALA A 136 4.33 -2.89 6.42
C ALA A 136 5.38 -2.22 7.32
N PHE A 137 5.17 -2.16 8.63
CA PHE A 137 6.21 -1.69 9.57
C PHE A 137 7.24 -2.77 9.88
N ASN A 138 6.82 -4.02 9.90
CA ASN A 138 7.69 -5.16 10.23
C ASN A 138 8.46 -5.69 9.00
N GLU A 139 7.93 -5.48 7.79
CA GLU A 139 8.46 -6.04 6.54
C GLU A 139 8.78 -4.95 5.51
N GLU A 140 10.08 -4.67 5.32
CA GLU A 140 10.59 -3.61 4.43
C GLU A 140 10.04 -3.73 3.00
N LYS A 141 9.91 -4.95 2.47
CA LYS A 141 9.40 -5.18 1.12
C LYS A 141 7.92 -4.82 0.99
N VAL A 142 7.13 -5.09 2.04
CA VAL A 142 5.70 -4.70 2.08
C VAL A 142 5.58 -3.19 2.14
N ASN A 143 6.42 -2.53 2.95
CA ASN A 143 6.51 -1.07 2.99
C ASN A 143 6.81 -0.45 1.61
N GLN A 144 7.83 -0.97 0.93
CA GLN A 144 8.25 -0.52 -0.40
C GLN A 144 7.12 -0.69 -1.42
N ALA A 145 6.43 -1.84 -1.40
CA ALA A 145 5.33 -2.12 -2.32
C ALA A 145 4.17 -1.12 -2.12
N LEU A 146 3.65 -0.97 -0.89
CA LEU A 146 2.56 -0.02 -0.61
C LEU A 146 2.96 1.42 -0.94
N SER A 147 4.21 1.80 -0.61
CA SER A 147 4.79 3.10 -0.93
C SER A 147 4.77 3.43 -2.42
N ILE A 148 4.88 2.42 -3.29
CA ILE A 148 4.85 2.58 -4.75
C ILE A 148 3.42 2.50 -5.28
N ILE A 149 2.60 1.60 -4.74
CA ILE A 149 1.19 1.43 -5.12
C ILE A 149 0.39 2.73 -4.97
N ARG A 150 0.77 3.61 -4.04
CA ARG A 150 0.13 4.93 -3.86
C ARG A 150 0.10 5.79 -5.13
N PHE A 151 1.04 5.57 -6.05
CA PHE A 151 1.09 6.29 -7.33
C PHE A 151 0.10 5.74 -8.37
N GLY A 152 -0.59 4.64 -8.03
CA GLY A 152 -1.68 4.08 -8.83
C GLY A 152 -1.24 2.94 -9.74
N LEU A 153 -1.94 1.81 -9.65
CA LEU A 153 -1.72 0.64 -10.52
C LEU A 153 -2.19 0.81 -11.97
N ASN A 154 -2.58 2.01 -12.38
CA ASN A 154 -2.82 2.28 -13.80
C ASN A 154 -1.49 2.47 -14.55
N ASP A 155 -0.42 2.88 -13.88
CA ASP A 155 0.89 3.10 -14.49
C ASP A 155 1.69 1.78 -14.62
N ALA A 156 2.20 1.47 -15.82
CA ALA A 156 2.91 0.21 -16.05
C ALA A 156 4.27 0.13 -15.32
N VAL A 157 4.94 1.27 -15.10
CA VAL A 157 6.16 1.36 -14.30
C VAL A 157 5.83 0.99 -12.85
N VAL A 158 4.73 1.51 -12.31
CA VAL A 158 4.25 1.17 -10.96
C VAL A 158 3.93 -0.33 -10.87
N MET A 159 3.14 -0.87 -11.81
CA MET A 159 2.79 -2.30 -11.85
C MET A 159 4.05 -3.18 -11.90
N TYR A 160 5.01 -2.87 -12.77
CA TYR A 160 6.26 -3.62 -12.88
C TYR A 160 7.06 -3.54 -11.59
N LYS A 161 7.16 -2.34 -10.99
CA LYS A 161 7.97 -2.15 -9.79
C LYS A 161 7.43 -2.91 -8.60
N VAL A 162 6.11 -2.99 -8.44
CA VAL A 162 5.48 -3.85 -7.43
C VAL A 162 5.84 -5.31 -7.67
N TYR A 163 5.76 -5.79 -8.92
CA TYR A 163 6.17 -7.15 -9.28
C TYR A 163 7.65 -7.43 -8.92
N GLU A 164 8.56 -6.50 -9.22
CA GLU A 164 9.99 -6.63 -8.86
C GLU A 164 10.17 -6.78 -7.35
N ILE A 165 9.46 -5.98 -6.55
CA ILE A 165 9.55 -6.02 -5.09
C ILE A 165 9.12 -7.39 -4.55
N ILE A 166 8.00 -7.92 -5.04
CA ILE A 166 7.50 -9.25 -4.64
C ILE A 166 8.49 -10.33 -5.06
N ARG A 167 8.98 -10.30 -6.31
CA ARG A 167 9.97 -11.25 -6.83
C ARG A 167 11.23 -11.28 -5.96
N ASP A 168 11.75 -10.11 -5.61
CA ASP A 168 12.98 -9.98 -4.84
C ASP A 168 12.80 -10.51 -3.40
N ASP A 169 11.64 -10.27 -2.78
CA ASP A 169 11.27 -10.82 -1.46
C ASP A 169 11.25 -12.37 -1.47
N LEU A 170 10.61 -12.95 -2.50
CA LEU A 170 10.55 -14.41 -2.66
C LEU A 170 11.93 -15.00 -2.94
N THR A 171 12.74 -14.34 -3.76
CA THR A 171 14.10 -14.82 -4.11
C THR A 171 14.99 -14.93 -2.88
N ARG A 172 14.94 -13.94 -1.99
CA ARG A 172 15.65 -13.96 -0.70
C ARG A 172 15.11 -15.05 0.24
N THR A 173 13.79 -15.21 0.27
CA THR A 173 13.13 -16.17 1.16
C THR A 173 13.47 -17.63 0.81
N PHE A 174 13.54 -17.95 -0.48
CA PHE A 174 13.62 -19.33 -0.96
C PHE A 174 15.01 -19.73 -1.46
N THR A 175 16.08 -19.12 -0.92
CA THR A 175 17.50 -19.32 -1.28
C THR A 175 17.92 -20.80 -1.25
N THR A 176 17.51 -21.59 -2.25
CA THR A 176 17.74 -23.03 -2.34
C THR A 176 17.84 -23.43 -3.82
N GLY A 177 19.07 -23.46 -4.33
CA GLY A 177 19.39 -24.03 -5.64
C GLY A 177 18.82 -23.27 -6.85
N LYS A 178 19.16 -23.75 -8.05
CA LYS A 178 18.98 -23.12 -9.37
C LYS A 178 17.51 -22.94 -9.82
N LYS A 179 16.57 -22.61 -8.94
CA LYS A 179 15.19 -22.27 -9.32
C LYS A 179 15.19 -20.89 -9.98
N ARG A 180 14.51 -20.75 -11.12
CA ARG A 180 14.38 -19.44 -11.77
C ARG A 180 13.50 -18.55 -10.88
N PRO A 181 13.70 -17.23 -10.84
CA PRO A 181 12.86 -16.33 -10.03
C PRO A 181 11.35 -16.45 -10.31
N ARG A 182 10.97 -16.96 -11.48
CA ARG A 182 9.58 -17.18 -11.90
C ARG A 182 8.96 -18.44 -11.27
N ASP A 183 9.76 -19.46 -10.98
CA ASP A 183 9.34 -20.68 -10.25
C ASP A 183 8.97 -20.39 -8.79
N LEU A 184 9.28 -19.20 -8.26
CA LEU A 184 9.05 -18.87 -6.86
C LEU A 184 7.61 -18.41 -6.58
N PHE A 185 6.91 -17.91 -7.59
CA PHE A 185 5.53 -17.42 -7.45
C PHE A 185 4.52 -18.54 -7.23
N VAL A 186 4.84 -19.78 -7.62
CA VAL A 186 3.99 -20.95 -7.34
C VAL A 186 3.83 -21.22 -5.84
N ASN A 187 4.77 -20.72 -5.01
CA ASN A 187 4.66 -20.80 -3.55
C ASN A 187 3.62 -19.82 -2.98
N ILE A 188 3.27 -18.76 -3.72
CA ILE A 188 2.16 -17.87 -3.40
C ILE A 188 0.86 -18.49 -3.91
N ASP A 189 0.82 -18.88 -5.19
CA ASP A 189 -0.31 -19.57 -5.79
C ASP A 189 0.15 -20.35 -7.05
N PRO A 190 -0.22 -21.64 -7.22
CA PRO A 190 0.16 -22.45 -8.38
C PRO A 190 -0.21 -21.87 -9.74
N LYS A 191 -1.20 -20.98 -9.83
CA LYS A 191 -1.63 -20.35 -11.09
C LYS A 191 -0.58 -19.41 -11.67
N TYR A 192 0.34 -18.88 -10.85
CA TYR A 192 1.41 -17.98 -11.30
C TYR A 192 2.58 -18.75 -11.91
N THR A 193 2.31 -19.39 -13.04
CA THR A 193 3.30 -20.13 -13.82
C THR A 193 4.31 -19.19 -14.49
N ASP A 194 5.44 -19.76 -14.93
CA ASP A 194 6.43 -19.07 -15.76
C ASP A 194 5.79 -18.38 -16.98
N GLN A 195 4.77 -19.01 -17.58
CA GLN A 195 4.07 -18.47 -18.74
C GLN A 195 3.24 -17.24 -18.39
N GLU A 196 2.51 -17.26 -17.27
CA GLU A 196 1.71 -16.11 -16.82
C GLU A 196 2.60 -14.93 -16.46
N VAL A 197 3.67 -15.17 -15.68
CA VAL A 197 4.65 -14.14 -15.33
C VAL A 197 5.36 -13.60 -16.57
N SER A 198 5.71 -14.47 -17.53
CA SER A 198 6.29 -14.04 -18.80
C SER A 198 5.32 -13.14 -19.56
N THR A 199 4.07 -13.56 -19.68
CA THR A 199 3.02 -12.82 -20.40
C THR A 199 2.83 -11.42 -19.80
N PHE A 200 2.71 -11.32 -18.48
CA PHE A 200 2.66 -10.03 -17.79
C PHE A 200 3.89 -9.18 -18.10
N THR A 201 5.10 -9.68 -17.80
CA THR A 201 6.35 -8.90 -17.94
C THR A 201 6.67 -8.48 -19.37
N GLY A 202 6.26 -9.23 -20.39
CA GLY A 202 6.40 -8.75 -21.76
C GLY A 202 5.34 -7.74 -22.15
N SER A 203 4.08 -7.90 -21.72
CA SER A 203 3.00 -6.97 -22.05
C SER A 203 3.26 -5.57 -21.49
N VAL A 204 3.75 -5.46 -20.25
CA VAL A 204 4.10 -4.17 -19.62
C VAL A 204 5.32 -3.46 -20.24
N ASN A 205 6.14 -4.18 -20.99
CA ASN A 205 7.34 -3.65 -21.66
C ASN A 205 7.14 -3.50 -23.18
N ASP A 206 5.98 -3.86 -23.73
CA ASP A 206 5.74 -3.80 -25.18
C ASP A 206 4.96 -2.52 -25.53
N VAL A 207 5.61 -1.62 -26.27
CA VAL A 207 5.02 -0.36 -26.74
C VAL A 207 3.79 -0.59 -27.61
N ARG A 208 3.66 -1.74 -28.28
CA ARG A 208 2.50 -2.07 -29.12
C ARG A 208 1.27 -2.44 -28.28
N VAL A 209 1.48 -2.81 -27.02
CA VAL A 209 0.42 -3.24 -26.09
C VAL A 209 -0.03 -2.08 -25.22
N LEU A 210 0.91 -1.31 -24.65
CA LEU A 210 0.60 -0.22 -23.71
C LEU A 210 0.86 1.19 -24.27
N GLY A 211 1.35 1.31 -25.51
CA GLY A 211 1.69 2.60 -26.12
C GLY A 211 2.78 3.32 -25.32
N ASP A 212 2.62 4.64 -25.19
CA ASP A 212 3.51 5.50 -24.39
C ASP A 212 3.53 5.15 -22.90
N ASN A 213 2.60 4.31 -22.42
CA ASN A 213 2.58 3.83 -21.04
C ASN A 213 3.45 2.59 -20.82
N ALA A 214 4.09 2.02 -21.86
CA ALA A 214 4.99 0.89 -21.68
C ALA A 214 6.23 1.32 -20.88
N ARG A 215 6.70 0.47 -19.96
CA ARG A 215 7.88 0.78 -19.12
C ARG A 215 9.14 1.00 -19.94
N HIS A 216 9.31 0.19 -20.97
CA HIS A 216 10.36 0.31 -21.97
C HIS A 216 9.67 0.35 -23.33
N ALA A 217 10.12 1.20 -24.23
CA ALA A 217 9.62 1.22 -25.61
C ALA A 217 10.28 0.09 -26.44
N GLU A 218 10.34 -1.13 -25.89
CA GLU A 218 10.91 -2.27 -26.58
C GLU A 218 9.94 -2.75 -27.65
N ASP A 219 10.27 -2.51 -28.92
CA ASP A 219 9.58 -3.20 -30.01
C ASP A 219 10.10 -4.66 -30.06
N ARG A 220 9.36 -5.56 -29.42
CA ARG A 220 9.67 -7.00 -29.42
C ARG A 220 9.26 -7.71 -30.71
N SER A 221 9.01 -6.98 -31.80
CA SER A 221 8.69 -7.52 -33.13
C SER A 221 9.67 -8.60 -33.63
N ASN A 222 10.95 -8.51 -33.26
CA ASN A 222 11.98 -9.44 -33.76
C ASN A 222 12.25 -10.68 -32.89
N ASN A 223 11.70 -10.78 -31.67
CA ASN A 223 12.04 -11.85 -30.71
C ASN A 223 10.95 -12.92 -30.51
N GLY A 224 10.04 -13.05 -31.48
CA GLY A 224 8.90 -13.95 -31.39
C GLY A 224 7.72 -13.26 -30.70
N VAL A 225 6.62 -13.15 -31.45
CA VAL A 225 5.34 -12.63 -30.94
C VAL A 225 4.98 -13.41 -29.69
N MET A 226 4.79 -12.73 -28.56
CA MET A 226 4.17 -13.36 -27.39
C MET A 226 2.86 -13.99 -27.85
N LYS A 227 2.68 -15.30 -27.61
CA LYS A 227 1.50 -16.03 -28.09
C LYS A 227 0.17 -15.40 -27.63
N ARG A 228 0.21 -14.66 -26.51
CA ARG A 228 -0.86 -13.82 -25.99
C ARG A 228 -0.23 -12.65 -25.25
N SER A 229 -0.74 -11.43 -25.46
CA SER A 229 -0.42 -10.26 -24.63
C SER A 229 -1.59 -9.97 -23.71
N MET A 230 -1.32 -9.38 -22.55
CA MET A 230 -2.31 -8.84 -21.62
C MET A 230 -2.59 -7.38 -21.98
N THR A 231 -3.87 -7.01 -21.96
CA THR A 231 -4.31 -5.61 -21.96
C THR A 231 -3.86 -4.90 -20.68
N ARG A 232 -3.95 -3.56 -20.65
CA ARG A 232 -3.61 -2.77 -19.44
C ARG A 232 -4.42 -3.22 -18.22
N GLU A 233 -5.71 -3.46 -18.38
CA GLU A 233 -6.57 -3.91 -17.28
C GLU A 233 -6.22 -5.35 -16.86
N GLU A 234 -5.93 -6.27 -17.79
CA GLU A 234 -5.45 -7.62 -17.43
C GLU A 234 -4.11 -7.57 -16.66
N CYS A 235 -3.18 -6.68 -17.04
CA CYS A 235 -1.93 -6.46 -16.30
C CYS A 235 -2.19 -5.91 -14.88
N LYS A 236 -3.15 -5.00 -14.76
CA LYS A 236 -3.54 -4.41 -13.48
C LYS A 236 -4.23 -5.44 -12.58
N ASP A 237 -5.13 -6.24 -13.12
CA ASP A 237 -5.79 -7.33 -12.38
C ASP A 237 -4.76 -8.38 -11.95
N PHE A 238 -3.81 -8.71 -12.83
CA PHE A 238 -2.70 -9.61 -12.51
C PHE A 238 -1.90 -9.10 -11.31
N ILE A 239 -1.43 -7.85 -11.33
CA ILE A 239 -0.59 -7.32 -10.23
C ILE A 239 -1.39 -7.12 -8.95
N TYR A 240 -2.66 -6.75 -9.06
CA TYR A 240 -3.57 -6.59 -7.94
C TYR A 240 -3.78 -7.94 -7.22
N GLU A 241 -4.10 -8.98 -7.98
CA GLU A 241 -4.30 -10.32 -7.44
C GLU A 241 -3.01 -10.91 -6.86
N LEU A 242 -1.87 -10.70 -7.55
CA LEU A 242 -0.57 -11.13 -7.09
C LEU A 242 -0.22 -10.47 -5.75
N PHE A 243 -0.46 -9.17 -5.63
CA PHE A 243 -0.22 -8.43 -4.39
C PHE A 243 -1.10 -8.95 -3.25
N TYR A 244 -2.40 -9.15 -3.46
CA TYR A 244 -3.28 -9.71 -2.42
C TYR A 244 -2.84 -11.08 -1.93
N ARG A 245 -2.52 -11.99 -2.86
CA ARG A 245 -2.08 -13.34 -2.50
C ARG A 245 -0.73 -13.31 -1.79
N TRP A 246 0.18 -12.43 -2.21
CA TRP A 246 1.44 -12.22 -1.50
C TRP A 246 1.23 -11.71 -0.07
N MET A 247 0.32 -10.75 0.14
CA MET A 247 -0.04 -10.26 1.48
C MET A 247 -0.61 -11.38 2.36
N HIS A 248 -1.52 -12.20 1.81
CA HIS A 248 -2.07 -13.36 2.53
C HIS A 248 -0.99 -14.39 2.85
N TYR A 249 -0.08 -14.64 1.92
CA TYR A 249 1.07 -15.52 2.12
C TYR A 249 1.97 -15.00 3.26
N LYS A 250 2.32 -13.71 3.27
CA LYS A 250 3.18 -13.10 4.31
C LYS A 250 2.55 -13.21 5.70
N GLN A 251 1.24 -12.93 5.82
CA GLN A 251 0.53 -13.01 7.09
C GLN A 251 0.32 -14.44 7.59
N ASN A 252 0.24 -15.43 6.70
CA ASN A 252 0.08 -16.83 7.10
C ASN A 252 1.42 -17.55 7.33
N LYS A 253 2.53 -17.03 6.79
CA LYS A 253 3.87 -17.59 7.02
C LYS A 253 4.28 -17.50 8.50
N GLU A 254 3.78 -16.51 9.23
CA GLU A 254 3.98 -16.36 10.68
C GLU A 254 3.32 -17.49 11.51
N LYS A 255 2.37 -18.26 10.94
CA LYS A 255 1.75 -19.39 11.64
C LYS A 255 2.56 -20.69 11.58
N TYR A 256 3.63 -20.73 10.77
CA TYR A 256 4.39 -21.96 10.48
C TYR A 256 5.91 -21.82 10.74
N ILE A 257 6.32 -20.81 11.52
CA ILE A 257 7.65 -20.72 12.12
C ILE A 257 7.53 -21.01 13.62
#